data_AF-A0A7K2QFR6-F1
#
_entry.id   AF-A0A7K2QFR6-F1
#
_cell.length_a   1.000
_cell.length_b   1.000
_cell.length_c   1.000
_cell.angle_alpha   90.00
_cell.angle_beta   90.00
_cell.angle_gamma   90.00
#
_symmetry.space_group_name_H-M   'P 1'
#
loop_
_entity.id
_entity.type
_entity.pdbx_description
1 polymer ?
#
loop_
_entity_poly.entity_id
_entity_poly.type
_entity_poly.pdbx_seq_one_letter_code
_entity_poly.pdbx_strand_id
1 'polypeptide(L)'
;TAPPTTPPPTTAPPTTAPPTTAPPTTPPGDTCPTKPRPSGKVLQGYWENWDGASNGVHPGMGWIPITDSRIAAHGYNVVNAAFPVILSDGTVLWQDGMDAGVKVSTPAEMCQAKAAGATLLMSIGGAAAGIDLSSATVADKFVATVVPILKKYNFDGIDIDIETGLSGSGNINTLSASQSNLIRIIDGVLAQMPAGFGLTMAPETAYVTGGSVTYGSIWGAYLPIIKKYADNGRLWWLNMQYYNGSMYGCSGDSYQAGTVQGFTAQTTCLNNGLTIQGTTVK
;
A
#
# COMPACT_ATOMS: atom_id res chain seq x y z
N THR A 1 72.37 56.98 -0.59
CA THR A 1 70.99 57.53 -0.59
C THR A 1 70.03 56.38 -0.86
N ALA A 2 69.43 55.85 0.21
CA ALA A 2 68.48 54.74 0.13
C ALA A 2 67.11 55.25 -0.34
N PRO A 3 66.39 54.53 -1.22
CA PRO A 3 65.06 54.91 -1.66
C PRO A 3 64.01 54.67 -0.55
N PRO A 4 62.98 55.52 -0.43
CA PRO A 4 61.94 55.35 0.57
C PRO A 4 60.97 54.23 0.16
N THR A 5 60.82 53.22 1.00
CA THR A 5 59.78 52.18 0.85
C THR A 5 58.53 52.60 1.59
N THR A 6 57.49 53.01 0.86
CA THR A 6 56.14 53.19 1.42
C THR A 6 55.38 51.86 1.31
N PRO A 7 54.79 51.33 2.40
CA PRO A 7 53.97 50.12 2.32
C PRO A 7 52.63 50.41 1.63
N PRO A 8 52.07 49.44 0.86
CA PRO A 8 50.75 49.60 0.24
C PRO A 8 49.63 49.58 1.29
N PRO A 9 48.49 50.25 1.02
CA PRO A 9 47.38 50.32 1.96
C PRO A 9 46.67 48.97 2.07
N THR A 10 46.58 48.44 3.29
CA THR A 10 45.75 47.28 3.63
C THR A 10 44.29 47.69 3.73
N THR A 11 43.47 47.25 2.78
CA THR A 11 42.00 47.37 2.85
C THR A 11 41.43 46.20 3.65
N ALA A 12 40.53 46.48 4.59
CA ALA A 12 39.87 45.46 5.39
C ALA A 12 38.90 44.62 4.53
N PRO A 13 38.75 43.30 4.79
CA PRO A 13 37.79 42.46 4.07
C PRO A 13 36.34 42.93 4.29
N PRO A 14 35.45 42.79 3.30
CA PRO A 14 34.04 43.12 3.46
C PRO A 14 33.39 42.15 4.47
N THR A 15 32.68 42.68 5.47
CA THR A 15 31.99 41.91 6.54
C THR A 15 30.52 41.60 6.24
N THR A 16 30.09 41.64 4.98
CA THR A 16 28.69 41.38 4.62
C THR A 16 28.46 39.90 4.31
N ALA A 17 27.75 39.21 5.21
CA ALA A 17 27.25 37.86 4.96
C ALA A 17 26.30 37.86 3.74
N PRO A 18 26.34 36.84 2.86
CA PRO A 18 25.39 36.72 1.76
C PRO A 18 23.95 36.64 2.29
N PRO A 19 22.97 37.26 1.63
CA PRO A 19 21.57 37.10 2.02
C PRO A 19 21.15 35.65 1.74
N THR A 20 20.94 34.87 2.81
CA THR A 20 20.24 33.59 2.75
C THR A 20 18.74 33.86 2.64
N THR A 21 18.25 34.05 1.43
CA THR A 21 16.81 33.90 1.16
C THR A 21 16.43 32.44 1.34
N ALA A 22 15.64 32.15 2.37
CA ALA A 22 14.98 30.87 2.53
C ALA A 22 14.13 30.59 1.27
N PRO A 23 14.08 29.33 0.78
CA PRO A 23 13.18 28.96 -0.30
C PRO A 23 11.74 29.34 0.06
N PRO A 24 10.91 29.81 -0.90
CA PRO A 24 9.53 30.15 -0.62
C PRO A 24 8.79 28.90 -0.16
N THR A 25 8.40 28.86 1.11
CA THR A 25 7.47 27.87 1.68
C THR A 25 6.06 28.23 1.26
N THR A 26 5.76 28.07 -0.04
CA THR A 26 4.35 28.00 -0.44
C THR A 26 3.82 26.69 0.13
N PRO A 27 2.73 26.69 0.91
CA PRO A 27 2.11 25.46 1.35
C PRO A 27 1.90 24.55 0.14
N PRO A 28 2.19 23.23 0.24
CA PRO A 28 1.81 22.30 -0.81
C PRO A 28 0.33 22.51 -1.13
N GLY A 29 -0.01 22.67 -2.40
CA GLY A 29 -1.41 22.74 -2.79
C GLY A 29 -2.14 21.46 -2.40
N ASP A 30 -3.46 21.55 -2.21
CA ASP A 30 -4.31 20.40 -1.82
C ASP A 30 -4.45 19.33 -2.93
N THR A 31 -3.82 19.52 -4.08
CA THR A 31 -3.91 18.59 -5.22
C THR A 31 -2.54 18.37 -5.83
N CYS A 32 -2.23 17.10 -6.11
CA CYS A 32 -1.02 16.68 -6.79
C CYS A 32 -1.30 15.46 -7.68
N PRO A 33 -0.56 15.30 -8.80
CA PRO A 33 -0.82 14.22 -9.74
C PRO A 33 -0.56 12.85 -9.12
N THR A 34 -1.24 11.83 -9.62
CA THR A 34 -0.94 10.42 -9.30
C THR A 34 0.45 10.05 -9.82
N LYS A 35 1.21 9.29 -9.02
CA LYS A 35 2.51 8.76 -9.39
C LYS A 35 2.36 7.40 -10.08
N PRO A 36 3.21 7.08 -11.07
CA PRO A 36 3.23 5.76 -11.68
C PRO A 36 3.84 4.72 -10.72
N ARG A 37 3.81 3.45 -11.15
CA ARG A 37 4.54 2.36 -10.48
C ARG A 37 5.99 2.79 -10.20
N PRO A 38 6.48 2.69 -8.95
CA PRO A 38 7.86 3.02 -8.62
C PRO A 38 8.87 2.22 -9.45
N SER A 39 9.91 2.90 -9.92
CA SER A 39 11.06 2.26 -10.57
C SER A 39 12.09 1.80 -9.54
N GLY A 40 12.73 0.64 -9.76
CA GLY A 40 13.81 0.15 -8.92
C GLY A 40 13.32 -0.66 -7.71
N LYS A 41 14.05 -0.60 -6.61
CA LYS A 41 13.72 -1.34 -5.39
C LYS A 41 12.60 -0.64 -4.63
N VAL A 42 11.64 -1.41 -4.16
CA VAL A 42 10.51 -0.95 -3.35
C VAL A 42 10.70 -1.43 -1.93
N LEU A 43 10.56 -0.51 -0.97
CA LEU A 43 10.31 -0.83 0.43
C LEU A 43 8.95 -0.22 0.78
N GLN A 44 7.97 -1.11 0.90
CA GLN A 44 6.60 -0.77 1.23
C GLN A 44 6.37 -0.95 2.74
N GLY A 45 5.71 0.03 3.37
CA GLY A 45 5.31 -0.04 4.77
C GLY A 45 3.85 0.32 4.95
N TYR A 46 3.18 -0.34 5.90
CA TYR A 46 1.85 0.07 6.35
C TYR A 46 2.02 1.23 7.34
N TRP A 47 1.31 2.33 7.07
CA TRP A 47 1.24 3.49 7.94
C TRP A 47 -0.09 3.47 8.69
N GLU A 48 0.01 3.35 10.00
CA GLU A 48 -1.12 3.31 10.91
C GLU A 48 -1.73 4.71 11.02
N ASN A 49 -2.97 4.87 10.60
CA ASN A 49 -3.71 6.13 10.76
C ASN A 49 -4.26 6.31 12.19
N TRP A 50 -3.72 5.56 13.16
CA TRP A 50 -4.00 5.62 14.59
C TRP A 50 -2.68 5.66 15.37
N ASP A 51 -2.76 5.82 16.69
CA ASP A 51 -1.59 5.72 17.55
C ASP A 51 -1.15 4.26 17.71
N GLY A 52 -0.07 3.86 17.06
CA GLY A 52 0.46 2.49 17.11
C GLY A 52 0.98 2.02 18.46
N ALA A 53 1.16 2.92 19.42
CA ALA A 53 1.50 2.58 20.80
C ALA A 53 0.27 2.25 21.65
N SER A 54 -0.93 2.67 21.25
CA SER A 54 -2.17 2.58 22.05
C SER A 54 -2.54 1.14 22.45
N ASN A 55 -2.21 0.16 21.60
CA ASN A 55 -2.42 -1.27 21.85
C ASN A 55 -1.12 -2.02 22.18
N GLY A 56 -0.03 -1.31 22.49
CA GLY A 56 1.26 -1.89 22.83
C GLY A 56 2.04 -2.50 21.65
N VAL A 57 1.58 -2.30 20.40
CA VAL A 57 2.22 -2.86 19.20
C VAL A 57 3.56 -2.18 18.94
N HIS A 58 3.62 -0.84 19.05
CA HIS A 58 4.85 -0.05 18.85
C HIS A 58 5.13 0.88 20.05
N PRO A 59 5.58 0.34 21.20
CA PRO A 59 5.78 1.13 22.41
C PRO A 59 6.72 2.34 22.18
N GLY A 60 6.24 3.53 22.51
CA GLY A 60 7.00 4.79 22.41
C GLY A 60 7.01 5.45 21.03
N MET A 61 6.41 4.85 20.00
CA MET A 61 6.37 5.45 18.65
C MET A 61 5.26 6.51 18.52
N GLY A 62 4.10 6.27 19.13
CA GLY A 62 2.93 7.14 19.00
C GLY A 62 2.32 7.11 17.59
N TRP A 63 1.41 8.06 17.33
CA TRP A 63 1.03 8.43 15.95
C TRP A 63 2.14 9.28 15.32
N ILE A 64 2.51 8.96 14.07
CA ILE A 64 3.47 9.76 13.29
C ILE A 64 2.80 10.31 12.03
N PRO A 65 3.09 11.56 11.60
CA PRO A 65 2.53 12.10 10.37
C PRO A 65 3.08 11.37 9.14
N ILE A 66 2.32 11.33 8.04
CA ILE A 66 2.80 10.73 6.77
C ILE A 66 4.03 11.44 6.18
N THR A 67 4.28 12.67 6.65
CA THR A 67 5.45 13.50 6.29
C THR A 67 6.64 13.32 7.22
N ASP A 68 6.59 12.37 8.17
CA ASP A 68 7.69 12.11 9.09
C ASP A 68 8.96 11.71 8.32
N SER A 69 10.04 12.47 8.50
CA SER A 69 11.27 12.29 7.74
C SER A 69 11.96 10.95 8.01
N ARG A 70 11.64 10.29 9.13
CA ARG A 70 12.17 8.96 9.46
C ARG A 70 11.69 7.90 8.48
N ILE A 71 10.48 8.05 7.91
CA ILE A 71 9.94 7.12 6.90
C ILE A 71 10.92 7.02 5.72
N ALA A 72 11.26 8.16 5.12
CA ALA A 72 12.21 8.21 4.01
C ALA A 72 13.65 7.90 4.43
N ALA A 73 14.08 8.33 5.64
CA ALA A 73 15.42 8.05 6.15
C ALA A 73 15.69 6.54 6.33
N HIS A 74 14.64 5.75 6.59
CA HIS A 74 14.71 4.29 6.65
C HIS A 74 14.42 3.59 5.30
N GLY A 75 14.30 4.36 4.21
CA GLY A 75 14.21 3.83 2.85
C GLY A 75 12.81 3.46 2.38
N TYR A 76 11.76 3.69 3.18
CA TYR A 76 10.38 3.45 2.73
C TYR A 76 10.03 4.43 1.61
N ASN A 77 9.63 3.89 0.46
CA ASN A 77 9.24 4.67 -0.72
C ASN A 77 7.82 4.39 -1.20
N VAL A 78 7.15 3.39 -0.61
CA VAL A 78 5.71 3.15 -0.76
C VAL A 78 5.08 3.08 0.62
N VAL A 79 3.97 3.79 0.81
CA VAL A 79 3.23 3.85 2.07
C VAL A 79 1.81 3.37 1.81
N ASN A 80 1.40 2.31 2.50
CA ASN A 80 0.03 1.83 2.54
C ASN A 80 -0.68 2.46 3.73
N ALA A 81 -1.56 3.42 3.48
CA ALA A 81 -2.35 4.05 4.53
C ALA A 81 -3.41 3.06 5.02
N ALA A 82 -3.25 2.60 6.26
CA ALA A 82 -4.04 1.56 6.90
C ALA A 82 -4.92 2.19 7.99
N PHE A 83 -6.22 1.93 8.05
CA PHE A 83 -7.14 1.46 7.00
C PHE A 83 -8.32 2.44 6.96
N PRO A 84 -9.11 2.53 5.88
CA PRO A 84 -10.40 3.20 5.95
C PRO A 84 -11.37 2.40 6.82
N VAL A 85 -12.34 3.08 7.42
CA VAL A 85 -13.49 2.41 8.04
C VAL A 85 -14.49 2.08 6.94
N ILE A 86 -15.02 0.85 6.96
CA ILE A 86 -16.00 0.36 6.00
C ILE A 86 -17.27 -0.02 6.76
N LEU A 87 -18.37 0.66 6.47
CA LEU A 87 -19.68 0.34 7.05
C LEU A 87 -20.30 -0.87 6.37
N SER A 88 -21.25 -1.52 7.04
CA SER A 88 -21.90 -2.74 6.54
C SER A 88 -22.66 -2.58 5.22
N ASP A 89 -23.08 -1.36 4.88
CA ASP A 89 -23.72 -1.05 3.59
C ASP A 89 -22.72 -0.81 2.44
N GLY A 90 -21.42 -0.89 2.73
CA GLY A 90 -20.33 -0.63 1.80
C GLY A 90 -19.81 0.81 1.83
N THR A 91 -20.37 1.71 2.64
CA THR A 91 -19.88 3.09 2.73
C THR A 91 -18.46 3.13 3.32
N VAL A 92 -17.54 3.79 2.60
CA VAL A 92 -16.15 4.00 3.04
C VAL A 92 -16.00 5.36 3.71
N LEU A 93 -15.30 5.40 4.84
CA LEU A 93 -14.93 6.61 5.56
C LEU A 93 -13.40 6.78 5.58
N TRP A 94 -12.95 8.02 5.40
CA TRP A 94 -11.54 8.43 5.53
C TRP A 94 -11.48 9.90 6.01
N GLN A 95 -11.50 10.06 7.33
CA GLN A 95 -11.51 11.35 8.01
C GLN A 95 -11.08 11.20 9.47
N ASP A 96 -10.68 12.31 10.09
CA ASP A 96 -10.38 12.33 11.52
C ASP A 96 -11.60 11.88 12.35
N GLY A 97 -11.34 11.04 13.36
CA GLY A 97 -12.39 10.53 14.23
C GLY A 97 -13.37 9.58 13.57
N MET A 98 -13.05 9.02 12.39
CA MET A 98 -13.87 7.94 11.79
C MET A 98 -13.94 6.68 12.66
N ASP A 99 -12.93 6.49 13.51
CA ASP A 99 -12.93 5.56 14.63
C ASP A 99 -12.12 6.17 15.80
N ALA A 100 -12.21 5.57 16.98
CA ALA A 100 -11.52 6.01 18.18
C ALA A 100 -9.99 6.07 17.97
N GLY A 101 -9.41 7.27 18.15
CA GLY A 101 -7.97 7.49 18.01
C GLY A 101 -7.47 7.58 16.57
N VAL A 102 -8.36 7.51 15.57
CA VAL A 102 -7.97 7.63 14.16
C VAL A 102 -7.80 9.08 13.74
N LYS A 103 -6.69 9.34 13.05
CA LYS A 103 -6.29 10.61 12.46
C LYS A 103 -5.68 10.38 11.09
N VAL A 104 -6.23 11.01 10.06
CA VAL A 104 -5.77 10.88 8.67
C VAL A 104 -4.96 12.09 8.24
N SER A 105 -4.07 11.90 7.26
CA SER A 105 -3.34 13.02 6.66
C SER A 105 -4.23 13.85 5.74
N THR A 106 -4.01 15.17 5.76
CA THR A 106 -4.66 16.13 4.87
C THR A 106 -4.17 15.97 3.43
N PRO A 107 -4.94 16.42 2.41
CA PRO A 107 -4.50 16.40 1.01
C PRO A 107 -3.14 17.10 0.78
N ALA A 108 -2.87 18.21 1.47
CA ALA A 108 -1.59 18.91 1.39
C ALA A 108 -0.42 18.09 1.97
N GLU A 109 -0.61 17.41 3.11
CA GLU A 109 0.40 16.51 3.69
C GLU A 109 0.67 15.30 2.79
N MET A 110 -0.37 14.74 2.16
CA MET A 110 -0.23 13.68 1.15
C MET A 110 0.63 14.16 -0.03
N CYS A 111 0.39 15.38 -0.52
CA CYS A 111 1.19 15.97 -1.59
C CYS A 111 2.63 16.28 -1.17
N GLN A 112 2.84 16.71 0.08
CA GLN A 112 4.18 16.90 0.62
C GLN A 112 4.96 15.58 0.69
N ALA A 113 4.35 14.50 1.19
CA ALA A 113 4.98 13.19 1.23
C ALA A 113 5.31 12.68 -0.18
N LYS A 114 4.41 12.90 -1.16
CA LYS A 114 4.65 12.55 -2.57
C LYS A 114 5.81 13.32 -3.19
N ALA A 115 5.90 14.62 -2.91
CA ALA A 115 7.01 15.47 -3.32
C ALA A 115 8.33 15.05 -2.67
N ALA A 116 8.28 14.54 -1.43
CA ALA A 116 9.41 13.95 -0.73
C ALA A 116 9.79 12.52 -1.20
N GLY A 117 9.09 12.00 -2.22
CA GLY A 117 9.44 10.74 -2.89
C GLY A 117 8.50 9.57 -2.58
N ALA A 118 7.61 9.68 -1.60
CA ALA A 118 6.69 8.60 -1.25
C ALA A 118 5.66 8.34 -2.37
N THR A 119 5.28 7.08 -2.55
CA THR A 119 4.11 6.67 -3.33
C THR A 119 3.05 6.19 -2.36
N LEU A 120 1.83 6.72 -2.44
CA LEU A 120 0.82 6.57 -1.39
C LEU A 120 -0.33 5.70 -1.88
N LEU A 121 -0.54 4.55 -1.23
CA LEU A 121 -1.65 3.63 -1.53
C LEU A 121 -2.66 3.65 -0.37
N MET A 122 -3.94 3.55 -0.68
CA MET A 122 -4.95 3.25 0.35
C MET A 122 -5.02 1.74 0.51
N SER A 123 -4.73 1.23 1.70
CA SER A 123 -4.92 -0.18 2.01
C SER A 123 -6.38 -0.43 2.35
N ILE A 124 -7.03 -1.36 1.66
CA ILE A 124 -8.43 -1.73 1.88
C ILE A 124 -8.44 -3.09 2.56
N GLY A 125 -8.86 -3.14 3.82
CA GLY A 125 -8.76 -4.36 4.61
C GLY A 125 -8.57 -4.10 6.10
N GLY A 126 -7.79 -4.97 6.74
CA GLY A 126 -7.50 -4.95 8.16
C GLY A 126 -8.34 -5.95 8.95
N ALA A 127 -7.80 -6.44 10.07
CA ALA A 127 -8.40 -7.53 10.86
C ALA A 127 -9.81 -7.24 11.38
N ALA A 128 -10.18 -5.97 11.55
CA ALA A 128 -11.47 -5.54 12.09
C ALA A 128 -12.45 -5.02 11.02
N ALA A 129 -12.02 -4.87 9.77
CA ALA A 129 -12.83 -4.27 8.71
C ALA A 129 -13.04 -5.27 7.56
N GLY A 130 -14.29 -5.67 7.35
CA GLY A 130 -14.69 -6.58 6.28
C GLY A 130 -15.73 -5.92 5.36
N ILE A 131 -15.58 -6.13 4.06
CA ILE A 131 -16.63 -5.81 3.08
C ILE A 131 -17.56 -7.02 3.00
N ASP A 132 -18.88 -6.82 3.02
CA ASP A 132 -19.80 -7.89 2.65
C ASP A 132 -19.69 -8.18 1.14
N LEU A 133 -18.80 -9.10 0.80
CA LEU A 133 -18.56 -9.54 -0.56
C LEU A 133 -19.67 -10.45 -1.10
N SER A 134 -20.73 -10.75 -0.35
CA SER A 134 -21.87 -11.50 -0.89
C SER A 134 -22.82 -10.63 -1.74
N SER A 135 -22.74 -9.30 -1.62
CA SER A 135 -23.68 -8.36 -2.22
C SER A 135 -23.03 -7.44 -3.27
N ALA A 136 -23.52 -7.51 -4.50
CA ALA A 136 -23.08 -6.60 -5.57
C ALA A 136 -23.47 -5.13 -5.28
N THR A 137 -24.58 -4.90 -4.57
CA THR A 137 -25.02 -3.56 -4.15
C THR A 137 -24.04 -2.95 -3.15
N VAL A 138 -23.54 -3.73 -2.18
CA VAL A 138 -22.52 -3.30 -1.23
C VAL A 138 -21.22 -2.99 -1.97
N ALA A 139 -20.81 -3.84 -2.92
CA ALA A 139 -19.65 -3.59 -3.77
C ALA A 139 -19.77 -2.29 -4.60
N ASP A 140 -20.95 -2.02 -5.17
CA ASP A 140 -21.20 -0.77 -5.91
C ASP A 140 -21.16 0.46 -5.01
N LYS A 141 -21.77 0.37 -3.81
CA LYS A 141 -21.75 1.44 -2.82
C LYS A 141 -20.33 1.73 -2.33
N PHE A 142 -19.52 0.68 -2.15
CA PHE A 142 -18.10 0.81 -1.85
C PHE A 142 -17.37 1.60 -2.92
N VAL A 143 -17.49 1.20 -4.19
CA VAL A 143 -16.85 1.91 -5.31
C VAL A 143 -17.30 3.38 -5.36
N ALA A 144 -18.61 3.63 -5.20
CA ALA A 144 -19.18 4.97 -5.25
C ALA A 144 -18.66 5.90 -4.13
N THR A 145 -18.25 5.35 -2.98
CA THR A 145 -17.81 6.12 -1.81
C THR A 145 -16.29 6.21 -1.69
N VAL A 146 -15.55 5.15 -2.07
CA VAL A 146 -14.08 5.14 -2.02
C VAL A 146 -13.45 6.00 -3.12
N VAL A 147 -14.00 6.02 -4.34
CA VAL A 147 -13.39 6.74 -5.46
C VAL A 147 -13.28 8.25 -5.20
N PRO A 148 -14.32 8.94 -4.70
CA PRO A 148 -14.20 10.35 -4.30
C PRO A 148 -13.12 10.59 -3.24
N ILE A 149 -12.95 9.67 -2.28
CA ILE A 149 -11.90 9.75 -1.26
C ILE A 149 -10.51 9.63 -1.90
N LEU A 150 -10.30 8.62 -2.75
CA LEU A 150 -9.01 8.40 -3.43
C LEU A 150 -8.59 9.65 -4.23
N LYS A 151 -9.54 10.30 -4.90
CA LYS A 151 -9.33 11.55 -5.63
C LYS A 151 -9.03 12.73 -4.70
N LYS A 152 -9.83 12.91 -3.64
CA LYS A 152 -9.68 14.04 -2.70
C LYS A 152 -8.33 14.02 -1.97
N TYR A 153 -7.83 12.84 -1.60
CA TYR A 153 -6.60 12.69 -0.83
C TYR A 153 -5.37 12.33 -1.69
N ASN A 154 -5.49 12.45 -3.02
CA ASN A 154 -4.38 12.31 -3.97
C ASN A 154 -3.64 10.97 -3.89
N PHE A 155 -4.34 9.87 -3.61
CA PHE A 155 -3.75 8.52 -3.59
C PHE A 155 -3.21 8.14 -4.98
N ASP A 156 -2.14 7.35 -5.00
CA ASP A 156 -1.48 6.83 -6.19
C ASP A 156 -1.99 5.45 -6.61
N GLY A 157 -2.66 4.74 -5.70
CA GLY A 157 -3.22 3.42 -5.93
C GLY A 157 -3.99 2.88 -4.73
N ILE A 158 -4.37 1.61 -4.83
CA ILE A 158 -4.99 0.83 -3.75
C ILE A 158 -4.18 -0.45 -3.50
N ASP A 159 -4.20 -0.89 -2.25
CA ASP A 159 -3.74 -2.20 -1.81
C ASP A 159 -4.93 -3.04 -1.32
N ILE A 160 -5.05 -4.27 -1.80
CA ILE A 160 -6.14 -5.18 -1.41
C ILE A 160 -5.62 -6.11 -0.31
N ASP A 161 -6.14 -5.93 0.90
CA ASP A 161 -5.80 -6.67 2.11
C ASP A 161 -7.08 -7.26 2.77
N ILE A 162 -7.93 -7.88 1.94
CA ILE A 162 -9.26 -8.37 2.35
C ILE A 162 -9.23 -9.89 2.47
N GLU A 163 -9.35 -10.41 3.68
CA GLU A 163 -9.48 -11.86 3.91
C GLU A 163 -10.90 -12.25 4.32
N THR A 164 -11.52 -11.43 5.16
CA THR A 164 -12.83 -11.73 5.72
C THR A 164 -13.89 -11.68 4.63
N GLY A 165 -14.64 -12.78 4.49
CA GLY A 165 -15.74 -12.90 3.52
C GLY A 165 -15.30 -13.34 2.11
N LEU A 166 -14.00 -13.45 1.83
CA LEU A 166 -13.52 -13.99 0.55
C LEU A 166 -13.45 -15.52 0.59
N SER A 167 -14.04 -16.16 -0.41
CA SER A 167 -14.07 -17.62 -0.50
C SER A 167 -14.10 -18.08 -1.96
N GLY A 168 -13.47 -19.21 -2.25
CA GLY A 168 -13.47 -19.84 -3.56
C GLY A 168 -14.70 -20.73 -3.78
N SER A 169 -15.06 -20.92 -5.04
CA SER A 169 -16.19 -21.78 -5.47
C SER A 169 -15.90 -23.29 -5.39
N GLY A 170 -14.64 -23.69 -5.17
CA GLY A 170 -14.15 -25.07 -5.32
C GLY A 170 -13.68 -25.41 -6.75
N ASN A 171 -13.91 -24.53 -7.74
CA ASN A 171 -13.33 -24.64 -9.07
C ASN A 171 -12.61 -23.33 -9.45
N ILE A 172 -11.30 -23.36 -9.73
CA ILE A 172 -10.51 -22.15 -10.02
C ILE A 172 -10.98 -21.41 -11.28
N ASN A 173 -11.64 -22.13 -12.19
CA ASN A 173 -12.16 -21.57 -13.44
C ASN A 173 -13.54 -20.93 -13.26
N THR A 174 -14.16 -21.02 -12.08
CA THR A 174 -15.47 -20.45 -11.78
C THR A 174 -15.36 -19.55 -10.58
N LEU A 175 -15.62 -18.26 -10.75
CA LEU A 175 -15.62 -17.32 -9.61
C LEU A 175 -16.80 -17.60 -8.68
N SER A 176 -16.56 -17.53 -7.37
CA SER A 176 -17.62 -17.41 -6.37
C SER A 176 -18.27 -16.01 -6.43
N ALA A 177 -19.36 -15.81 -5.68
CA ALA A 177 -19.95 -14.49 -5.50
C ALA A 177 -18.95 -13.49 -4.87
N SER A 178 -18.21 -13.91 -3.84
CA SER A 178 -17.25 -13.05 -3.15
C SER A 178 -16.04 -12.69 -4.02
N GLN A 179 -15.52 -13.64 -4.79
CA GLN A 179 -14.46 -13.37 -5.78
C GLN A 179 -14.95 -12.43 -6.88
N SER A 180 -16.19 -12.61 -7.37
CA SER A 180 -16.79 -11.74 -8.38
C SER A 180 -16.98 -10.31 -7.87
N ASN A 181 -17.44 -10.14 -6.63
CA ASN A 181 -17.65 -8.82 -6.04
C ASN A 181 -16.34 -8.11 -5.67
N LEU A 182 -15.30 -8.84 -5.26
CA LEU A 182 -13.98 -8.23 -5.08
C LEU A 182 -13.40 -7.77 -6.42
N ILE A 183 -13.55 -8.57 -7.48
CA ILE A 183 -13.18 -8.16 -8.83
C ILE A 183 -13.98 -6.92 -9.27
N ARG A 184 -15.29 -6.88 -8.99
CA ARG A 184 -16.16 -5.72 -9.28
C ARG A 184 -15.67 -4.44 -8.58
N ILE A 185 -15.25 -4.55 -7.32
CA ILE A 185 -14.68 -3.43 -6.56
C ILE A 185 -13.40 -2.93 -7.25
N ILE A 186 -12.45 -3.83 -7.52
CA ILE A 186 -11.17 -3.47 -8.13
C ILE A 186 -11.40 -2.83 -9.51
N ASP A 187 -12.18 -3.46 -10.39
CA ASP A 187 -12.49 -2.91 -11.72
C ASP A 187 -13.20 -1.54 -11.60
N GLY A 188 -14.18 -1.42 -10.70
CA GLY A 188 -14.95 -0.19 -10.49
C GLY A 188 -14.11 0.99 -10.01
N VAL A 189 -13.11 0.73 -9.16
CA VAL A 189 -12.12 1.75 -8.76
C VAL A 189 -11.20 2.07 -9.93
N LEU A 190 -10.59 1.06 -10.54
CA LEU A 190 -9.60 1.23 -11.60
C LEU A 190 -10.17 1.93 -12.85
N ALA A 191 -11.46 1.76 -13.14
CA ALA A 191 -12.15 2.41 -14.26
C ALA A 191 -12.37 3.92 -14.03
N GLN A 192 -12.37 4.38 -12.78
CA GLN A 192 -12.65 5.77 -12.41
C GLN A 192 -11.40 6.55 -11.95
N MET A 193 -10.25 5.87 -11.91
CA MET A 193 -8.95 6.44 -11.59
C MET A 193 -8.08 6.58 -12.84
N PRO A 194 -7.07 7.48 -12.85
CA PRO A 194 -6.19 7.67 -14.00
C PRO A 194 -5.50 6.38 -14.47
N ALA A 195 -5.15 6.31 -15.75
CA ALA A 195 -4.34 5.22 -16.26
C ALA A 195 -3.01 5.12 -15.49
N GLY A 196 -2.62 3.90 -15.12
CA GLY A 196 -1.44 3.66 -14.29
C GLY A 196 -1.68 3.75 -12.78
N PHE A 197 -2.90 4.03 -12.32
CA PHE A 197 -3.27 3.94 -10.90
C PHE A 197 -2.93 2.57 -10.32
N GLY A 198 -2.28 2.57 -9.15
CA GLY A 198 -1.68 1.38 -8.58
C GLY A 198 -2.67 0.37 -8.04
N LEU A 199 -2.31 -0.90 -8.20
CA LEU A 199 -2.97 -2.06 -7.61
C LEU A 199 -1.91 -2.97 -7.02
N THR A 200 -1.94 -3.14 -5.71
CA THR A 200 -1.16 -4.17 -4.98
C THR A 200 -2.12 -5.08 -4.22
N MET A 201 -1.63 -6.23 -3.78
CA MET A 201 -2.42 -7.18 -3.01
C MET A 201 -1.55 -7.80 -1.93
N ALA A 202 -2.08 -7.89 -0.72
CA ALA A 202 -1.38 -8.41 0.45
C ALA A 202 -2.05 -9.65 1.06
N PRO A 203 -2.38 -10.70 0.29
CA PRO A 203 -3.12 -11.82 0.85
C PRO A 203 -2.26 -12.70 1.76
N GLU A 204 -2.91 -13.36 2.72
CA GLU A 204 -2.33 -14.42 3.53
C GLU A 204 -2.00 -15.66 2.68
N THR A 205 -1.02 -16.46 3.15
CA THR A 205 -0.55 -17.64 2.42
C THR A 205 -1.64 -18.67 2.13
N ALA A 206 -2.63 -18.84 3.03
CA ALA A 206 -3.75 -19.74 2.83
C ALA A 206 -4.55 -19.42 1.56
N TYR A 207 -4.74 -18.14 1.26
CA TYR A 207 -5.55 -17.67 0.13
C TYR A 207 -4.83 -17.74 -1.22
N VAL A 208 -3.52 -18.03 -1.21
CA VAL A 208 -2.71 -18.15 -2.43
C VAL A 208 -2.08 -19.52 -2.51
N THR A 209 -0.94 -19.73 -1.84
CA THR A 209 -0.16 -20.96 -1.93
C THR A 209 -0.78 -22.13 -1.19
N GLY A 210 -1.63 -21.87 -0.19
CA GLY A 210 -2.50 -22.89 0.41
C GLY A 210 -3.40 -23.61 -0.60
N GLY A 211 -3.67 -22.97 -1.74
CA GLY A 211 -4.33 -23.59 -2.89
C GLY A 211 -3.65 -24.88 -3.39
N SER A 212 -2.34 -25.03 -3.16
CA SER A 212 -1.57 -26.23 -3.55
C SER A 212 -1.99 -27.49 -2.78
N VAL A 213 -2.54 -27.32 -1.57
CA VAL A 213 -3.05 -28.41 -0.73
C VAL A 213 -4.48 -28.74 -1.11
N THR A 214 -5.32 -27.70 -1.21
CA THR A 214 -6.72 -27.82 -1.59
C THR A 214 -7.22 -26.51 -2.18
N TYR A 215 -8.16 -26.56 -3.12
CA TYR A 215 -8.80 -25.36 -3.67
C TYR A 215 -10.28 -25.33 -3.27
N GLY A 216 -10.67 -24.32 -2.50
CA GLY A 216 -12.03 -24.14 -2.00
C GLY A 216 -12.08 -23.50 -0.61
N SER A 217 -13.22 -22.89 -0.26
CA SER A 217 -13.29 -21.98 0.91
C SER A 217 -12.19 -20.92 0.80
N ILE A 218 -11.46 -20.59 1.86
CA ILE A 218 -10.36 -19.61 1.81
C ILE A 218 -9.17 -20.11 0.98
N TRP A 219 -8.96 -21.43 0.86
CA TRP A 219 -7.76 -22.01 0.28
C TRP A 219 -7.66 -21.73 -1.22
N GLY A 220 -6.70 -20.89 -1.60
CA GLY A 220 -6.51 -20.43 -2.98
C GLY A 220 -7.53 -19.40 -3.47
N ALA A 221 -8.37 -18.82 -2.61
CA ALA A 221 -9.46 -17.94 -3.05
C ALA A 221 -8.99 -16.64 -3.72
N TYR A 222 -7.75 -16.19 -3.51
CA TYR A 222 -7.19 -15.05 -4.24
C TYR A 222 -6.67 -15.41 -5.65
N LEU A 223 -6.44 -16.69 -5.96
CA LEU A 223 -5.77 -17.11 -7.20
C LEU A 223 -6.43 -16.62 -8.49
N PRO A 224 -7.76 -16.72 -8.69
CA PRO A 224 -8.41 -16.18 -9.89
C PRO A 224 -8.28 -14.66 -10.01
N ILE A 225 -8.26 -13.96 -8.88
CA ILE A 225 -8.18 -12.51 -8.79
C ILE A 225 -6.75 -12.08 -9.17
N ILE A 226 -5.74 -12.68 -8.52
CA ILE A 226 -4.32 -12.47 -8.83
C ILE A 226 -4.06 -12.73 -10.31
N LYS A 227 -4.52 -13.89 -10.82
CA LYS A 227 -4.35 -14.27 -12.22
C LYS A 227 -4.88 -13.20 -13.17
N LYS A 228 -6.11 -12.72 -12.94
CA LYS A 228 -6.72 -11.69 -13.80
C LYS A 228 -5.84 -10.44 -13.91
N TYR A 229 -5.34 -9.93 -12.78
CA TYR A 229 -4.60 -8.66 -12.76
C TYR A 229 -3.11 -8.80 -13.07
N ALA A 230 -2.53 -9.98 -12.84
CA ALA A 230 -1.20 -10.31 -13.34
C ALA A 230 -1.21 -10.44 -14.87
N ASP A 231 -2.14 -11.23 -15.43
CA ASP A 231 -2.23 -11.50 -16.87
C ASP A 231 -2.50 -10.23 -17.69
N ASN A 232 -3.29 -9.28 -17.15
CA ASN A 232 -3.59 -8.01 -17.83
C ASN A 232 -2.60 -6.87 -17.50
N GLY A 233 -1.56 -7.15 -16.71
CA GLY A 233 -0.50 -6.20 -16.35
C GLY A 233 -0.92 -5.06 -15.42
N ARG A 234 -2.09 -5.15 -14.77
CA ARG A 234 -2.57 -4.12 -13.83
C ARG A 234 -1.99 -4.27 -12.43
N LEU A 235 -1.66 -5.49 -12.00
CA LEU A 235 -1.06 -5.76 -10.70
C LEU A 235 0.38 -5.21 -10.69
N TRP A 236 0.66 -4.24 -9.82
CA TRP A 236 2.01 -3.75 -9.61
C TRP A 236 2.88 -4.83 -8.97
N TRP A 237 2.44 -5.40 -7.84
CA TRP A 237 3.07 -6.56 -7.23
C TRP A 237 2.12 -7.22 -6.25
N LEU A 238 2.49 -8.44 -5.87
CA LEU A 238 1.87 -9.23 -4.81
C LEU A 238 2.83 -9.26 -3.62
N ASN A 239 2.38 -8.80 -2.46
CA ASN A 239 3.14 -8.68 -1.22
C ASN A 239 2.48 -9.54 -0.14
N MET A 240 2.51 -10.87 -0.34
CA MET A 240 1.90 -11.84 0.55
C MET A 240 2.41 -11.76 2.00
N GLN A 241 1.52 -12.09 2.92
CA GLN A 241 1.79 -12.09 4.36
C GLN A 241 2.52 -13.37 4.79
N TYR A 242 3.84 -13.34 4.78
CA TYR A 242 4.70 -14.47 5.20
C TYR A 242 4.91 -14.55 6.72
N TYR A 243 3.82 -14.44 7.48
CA TYR A 243 3.79 -14.43 8.95
C TYR A 243 2.45 -15.01 9.47
N ASN A 244 2.22 -15.01 10.78
CA ASN A 244 0.98 -15.46 11.46
C ASN A 244 0.55 -16.94 11.25
N GLY A 245 1.43 -17.80 10.74
CA GLY A 245 1.12 -19.22 10.60
C GLY A 245 2.18 -20.01 9.83
N SER A 246 1.93 -21.31 9.65
CA SER A 246 2.75 -22.10 8.73
C SER A 246 2.47 -21.69 7.29
N MET A 247 3.50 -21.71 6.43
CA MET A 247 3.39 -21.33 5.03
C MET A 247 3.42 -22.58 4.13
N TYR A 248 2.45 -22.73 3.23
CA TYR A 248 2.35 -23.90 2.33
C TYR A 248 3.13 -23.68 1.03
N GLY A 249 4.06 -24.54 0.68
CA GLY A 249 4.78 -24.44 -0.60
C GLY A 249 3.92 -24.93 -1.78
N CYS A 250 4.53 -24.99 -2.97
CA CYS A 250 3.84 -25.37 -4.20
C CYS A 250 3.46 -26.85 -4.29
N SER A 251 4.03 -27.70 -3.43
CA SER A 251 3.86 -29.15 -3.47
C SER A 251 3.06 -29.68 -2.28
N GLY A 252 2.32 -28.80 -1.60
CA GLY A 252 1.62 -29.12 -0.34
C GLY A 252 2.56 -29.33 0.86
N ASP A 253 3.83 -28.98 0.71
CA ASP A 253 4.83 -28.89 1.76
C ASP A 253 4.54 -27.70 2.70
N SER A 254 5.09 -27.72 3.92
CA SER A 254 4.85 -26.68 4.93
C SER A 254 6.15 -26.21 5.57
N TYR A 255 6.25 -24.90 5.77
CA TYR A 255 7.41 -24.21 6.31
C TYR A 255 7.00 -23.32 7.49
N GLN A 256 7.87 -23.22 8.50
CA GLN A 256 7.63 -22.34 9.64
C GLN A 256 7.78 -20.86 9.23
N ALA A 257 6.91 -20.02 9.78
CA ALA A 257 7.02 -18.56 9.66
C ALA A 257 8.34 -18.03 10.22
N GLY A 258 8.82 -16.91 9.66
CA GLY A 258 10.05 -16.25 10.13
C GLY A 258 11.36 -16.96 9.73
N THR A 259 11.30 -17.95 8.83
CA THR A 259 12.50 -18.65 8.33
C THR A 259 12.86 -18.22 6.91
N VAL A 260 14.16 -18.14 6.61
CA VAL A 260 14.66 -17.87 5.26
C VAL A 260 14.19 -18.94 4.27
N GLN A 261 14.14 -20.20 4.71
CA GLN A 261 13.68 -21.32 3.91
C GLN A 261 12.21 -21.16 3.52
N GLY A 262 11.32 -20.87 4.47
CA GLY A 262 9.90 -20.66 4.19
C GLY A 262 9.68 -19.50 3.22
N PHE A 263 10.31 -18.34 3.48
CA PHE A 263 10.22 -17.19 2.59
C PHE A 263 10.71 -17.52 1.16
N THR A 264 11.83 -18.24 1.04
CA THR A 264 12.39 -18.64 -0.27
C THR A 264 11.47 -19.62 -0.99
N ALA A 265 10.91 -20.61 -0.30
CA ALA A 265 10.00 -21.59 -0.89
C ALA A 265 8.71 -20.93 -1.41
N GLN A 266 8.12 -20.02 -0.63
CA GLN A 266 6.92 -19.27 -1.02
C GLN A 266 7.15 -18.41 -2.27
N THR A 267 8.20 -17.61 -2.25
CA THR A 267 8.51 -16.69 -3.36
C THR A 267 8.91 -17.46 -4.63
N THR A 268 9.66 -18.56 -4.48
CA THR A 268 10.01 -19.46 -5.59
C THR A 268 8.77 -20.11 -6.19
N CYS A 269 7.83 -20.54 -5.36
CA CYS A 269 6.57 -21.14 -5.79
C CYS A 269 5.80 -20.21 -6.74
N LEU A 270 5.58 -18.95 -6.34
CA LEU A 270 4.88 -17.96 -7.16
C LEU A 270 5.67 -17.60 -8.42
N ASN A 271 6.99 -17.41 -8.31
CA ASN A 271 7.85 -17.07 -9.46
C ASN A 271 7.85 -18.17 -10.54
N ASN A 272 7.85 -19.43 -10.12
CA ASN A 272 7.79 -20.56 -11.04
C ASN A 272 6.38 -20.73 -11.64
N GLY A 273 5.36 -20.35 -10.86
CA GLY A 273 3.95 -20.46 -11.18
C GLY A 273 3.30 -21.58 -10.36
N LEU A 274 2.13 -21.29 -9.80
CA LEU A 274 1.32 -22.23 -9.06
C LEU A 274 0.20 -22.76 -9.97
N THR A 275 0.14 -24.09 -10.17
CA THR A 275 -0.86 -24.71 -11.04
C THR A 275 -1.90 -25.47 -10.23
N ILE A 276 -3.16 -25.02 -10.30
CA ILE A 276 -4.31 -25.60 -9.62
C ILE A 276 -5.35 -25.98 -10.66
N GLN A 277 -5.84 -27.22 -10.64
CA GLN A 277 -6.91 -27.69 -11.55
C GLN A 277 -6.66 -27.31 -13.04
N GLY A 278 -5.41 -27.42 -13.49
CA GLY A 278 -4.98 -27.08 -14.86
C GLY A 278 -4.76 -25.59 -15.15
N THR A 279 -5.03 -24.69 -14.18
CA THR A 279 -4.79 -23.25 -14.31
C THR A 279 -3.49 -22.86 -13.62
N THR A 280 -2.56 -22.29 -14.37
CA THR A 280 -1.33 -21.70 -13.83
C THR A 280 -1.52 -20.21 -13.53
N VAL A 281 -1.17 -19.82 -12.31
CA VAL A 281 -1.07 -18.44 -11.84
C VAL A 281 0.41 -18.10 -11.66
N LYS A 282 0.89 -17.04 -12.31
CA LYS A 282 2.28 -16.60 -12.33
C LYS A 282 2.37 -15.10 -12.44
#